data_AF-A0A1H4NKL5-F1
#
_entry.id   AF-A0A1H4NKL5-F1
#
_cell.length_a   1.000
_cell.length_b   1.000
_cell.length_c   1.000
_cell.angle_alpha   90.00
_cell.angle_beta   90.00
_cell.angle_gamma   90.00
#
_symmetry.space_group_name_H-M   'P 1'
#
loop_
_entity.id
_entity.type
_entity.pdbx_description
1 polymer ?
#
loop_
_entity_poly.entity_id
_entity_poly.type
_entity_poly.pdbx_seq_one_letter_code
_entity_poly.pdbx_strand_id
1 'polypeptide(L)' 'MNNTSGTSYTAKLTDGPLEGKTIAVDFLPSGDVKPTVEIPVDPGKSYLYARTSDSEFDSDNSDRPTAVGYRYHTTNYA' A
#
# COMPACT_ATOMS: atom_id res chain seq x y z
N MET A 1 -10.52 24.66 6.67
CA MET A 1 -9.34 23.82 6.95
C MET A 1 -9.32 22.73 5.89
N ASN A 2 -8.22 22.63 5.14
CA ASN A 2 -8.13 21.92 3.87
C ASN A 2 -8.06 20.41 4.11
N ASN A 3 -9.20 19.71 4.14
CA ASN A 3 -9.24 18.25 4.21
C ASN A 3 -8.76 17.72 2.85
N THR A 4 -7.45 17.62 2.65
CA THR A 4 -6.88 16.73 1.65
C THR A 4 -7.21 15.31 2.09
N SER A 5 -8.42 14.84 1.76
CA SER A 5 -8.70 13.42 1.67
C SER A 5 -7.66 12.89 0.67
N GLY A 6 -6.57 12.32 1.19
CA GLY A 6 -5.44 11.91 0.37
C GLY A 6 -5.95 11.04 -0.77
N THR A 7 -5.61 11.39 -2.01
CA THR A 7 -5.89 10.53 -3.17
C THR A 7 -5.10 9.22 -3.09
N SER A 8 -4.15 9.16 -2.16
CA SER A 8 -3.30 8.03 -1.86
C SER A 8 -3.22 7.76 -0.35
N TYR A 9 -2.82 6.53 -0.04
CA TYR A 9 -2.50 6.06 1.30
C TYR A 9 -1.05 5.55 1.34
N THR A 10 -0.55 5.36 2.55
CA THR A 10 0.79 4.83 2.78
C THR A 10 0.76 3.30 2.85
N ALA A 11 1.36 2.61 1.89
CA ALA A 11 1.60 1.17 1.99
C ALA A 11 2.89 0.93 2.79
N LYS A 12 2.75 0.29 3.95
CA LYS A 12 3.86 -0.11 4.82
C LYS A 12 4.27 -1.53 4.49
N LEU A 13 5.50 -1.72 4.05
CA LEU A 13 6.03 -3.04 3.69
C LEU A 13 6.58 -3.70 4.95
N THR A 14 5.85 -4.68 5.47
CA THR A 14 6.11 -5.25 6.81
C THR A 14 7.02 -6.47 6.81
N ASP A 15 7.41 -6.97 5.63
CA ASP A 15 8.28 -8.13 5.44
C ASP A 15 8.97 -8.08 4.07
N GLY A 16 9.92 -8.98 3.83
CA GLY A 16 10.47 -9.26 2.52
C GLY A 16 11.56 -8.28 2.07
N PRO A 17 11.87 -8.22 0.77
CA PRO A 17 13.06 -7.51 0.28
C PRO A 17 13.00 -5.98 0.47
N LEU A 18 11.82 -5.41 0.73
CA LEU A 18 11.62 -3.99 1.00
C LEU A 18 11.05 -3.75 2.40
N GLU A 19 11.22 -4.69 3.33
CA GLU A 19 10.78 -4.55 4.72
C GLU A 19 11.20 -3.19 5.33
N GLY A 20 10.28 -2.59 6.08
CA GLY A 20 10.48 -1.32 6.77
C GLY A 20 10.37 -0.09 5.85
N LYS A 21 10.24 -0.28 4.53
CA LYS A 21 9.95 0.83 3.60
C LYS A 21 8.46 1.14 3.55
N THR A 22 8.18 2.38 3.22
CA THR A 22 6.82 2.87 2.94
C THR A 22 6.78 3.45 1.53
N ILE A 23 5.64 3.28 0.85
CA ILE A 23 5.39 3.87 -0.46
C ILE A 23 4.01 4.50 -0.49
N ALA A 24 3.85 5.56 -1.28
CA ALA A 24 2.53 6.15 -1.53
C ALA A 24 1.82 5.37 -2.64
N VAL A 25 0.57 4.99 -2.40
CA VAL A 25 -0.24 4.22 -3.34
C VAL A 25 -1.61 4.86 -3.46
N ASP A 26 -2.05 5.13 -4.68
CA ASP A 26 -3.39 5.65 -4.92
C ASP A 26 -4.46 4.62 -4.54
N PHE A 27 -5.59 5.11 -4.05
CA PHE A 27 -6.77 4.27 -3.88
C PHE A 27 -7.25 3.74 -5.23
N LEU A 28 -8.03 2.65 -5.19
CA LEU A 28 -8.82 2.23 -6.34
C LEU A 28 -9.84 3.33 -6.70
N PRO A 29 -10.35 3.36 -7.94
CA PRO A 29 -11.39 4.30 -8.34
C PRO A 29 -12.65 4.26 -7.47
N SER A 30 -12.93 3.12 -6.84
CA SER A 30 -14.02 2.94 -5.85
C SER A 30 -13.74 3.62 -4.51
N GLY A 31 -12.48 3.99 -4.23
CA GLY A 31 -12.03 4.49 -2.93
C GLY A 31 -11.43 3.43 -2.02
N ASP A 32 -11.49 2.15 -2.40
CA ASP A 32 -10.91 1.05 -1.65
C ASP A 32 -9.38 1.02 -1.77
N VAL A 33 -8.72 0.46 -0.77
CA VAL A 33 -7.28 0.19 -0.84
C VAL A 33 -7.00 -1.00 -1.76
N LYS A 34 -5.85 -0.98 -2.44
CA LYS A 34 -5.49 -2.05 -3.36
C LYS A 34 -5.29 -3.38 -2.61
N PRO A 35 -5.84 -4.50 -3.08
CA PRO A 35 -5.61 -5.80 -2.45
C PRO A 35 -4.16 -6.25 -2.54
N THR A 36 -3.47 -5.84 -3.60
CA THR A 36 -2.05 -6.10 -3.84
C THR A 36 -1.39 -4.86 -4.44
N VAL A 37 -0.10 -4.69 -4.16
CA VAL A 37 0.73 -3.65 -4.75
C VAL A 37 1.93 -4.29 -5.43
N GLU A 38 2.15 -3.92 -6.69
CA GLU A 38 3.30 -4.35 -7.46
C GLU A 38 4.32 -3.22 -7.50
N ILE A 39 5.57 -3.55 -7.15
CA ILE A 39 6.67 -2.58 -7.06
C ILE A 39 7.73 -3.01 -8.06
N PRO A 40 7.92 -2.27 -9.17
CA PRO A 40 9.01 -2.54 -10.10
C PRO A 40 10.35 -2.21 -9.44
N VAL A 41 11.31 -3.14 -9.52
CA VAL A 41 12.64 -2.96 -8.91
C VAL A 41 13.77 -3.01 -9.91
N ASP A 42 13.64 -3.84 -10.95
CA ASP A 42 14.60 -3.97 -12.05
C ASP A 42 13.83 -4.17 -13.36
N PRO A 43 14.44 -3.91 -14.53
CA PRO A 43 13.82 -4.27 -15.81
C PRO A 43 13.49 -5.77 -15.85
N GLY A 44 12.20 -6.07 -15.98
CA GLY A 44 11.70 -7.44 -15.98
C GLY A 44 11.59 -8.09 -14.60
N LYS A 45 11.63 -7.32 -13.49
CA LYS A 45 11.44 -7.83 -12.14
C LYS A 45 10.60 -6.89 -11.29
N SER A 46 9.54 -7.43 -10.70
CA SER A 46 8.68 -6.71 -9.76
C SER A 46 8.41 -7.53 -8.51
N TYR A 47 8.29 -6.85 -7.37
CA TYR A 47 7.85 -7.49 -6.14
C TYR A 47 6.36 -7.27 -5.96
N LEU A 48 5.63 -8.35 -5.72
CA LEU A 48 4.22 -8.32 -5.40
C LEU A 48 4.05 -8.43 -3.89
N TYR A 49 3.34 -7.46 -3.32
CA TYR A 49 2.95 -7.47 -1.92
C TYR A 49 1.44 -7.56 -1.79
N ALA A 50 0.96 -8.30 -0.79
CA ALA A 50 -0.46 -8.47 -0.49
C ALA A 50 -0.83 -7.68 0.76
N ARG A 51 -2.00 -7.02 0.71
CA ARG A 51 -2.56 -6.28 1.85
C ARG A 51 -2.73 -7.21 3.05
N THR A 52 -2.42 -6.69 4.22
CA THR A 52 -2.68 -7.33 5.52
C THR A 52 -3.86 -6.66 6.22
N SER A 53 -4.23 -7.20 7.38
CA SER A 53 -5.25 -6.59 8.26
C SER A 53 -4.74 -5.36 9.02
N ASP A 54 -3.45 -5.03 8.93
CA ASP A 54 -2.88 -3.82 9.54
C ASP A 54 -3.32 -2.59 8.75
N SER A 55 -4.03 -1.67 9.41
CA SER A 55 -4.45 -0.41 8.81
C SER A 55 -4.58 0.67 9.88
N GLU A 56 -4.07 1.85 9.56
CA GLU A 56 -4.09 3.03 10.40
C GLU A 56 -5.04 4.06 9.79
N PHE A 57 -5.77 4.76 10.65
CA PHE A 57 -6.75 5.76 10.29
C PHE A 57 -6.37 7.07 10.99
N ASP A 58 -6.51 8.20 10.30
CA ASP A 58 -6.23 9.53 10.86
C ASP A 58 -7.21 9.93 11.96
N SER A 59 -8.42 9.35 11.94
CA SER A 59 -9.47 9.60 12.92
C SER A 59 -10.42 8.41 13.01
N ASP A 60 -11.07 8.25 14.16
CA ASP A 60 -12.05 7.18 14.45
C ASP A 60 -13.23 7.14 13.46
N ASN A 61 -13.54 8.27 12.81
CA ASN A 61 -14.63 8.40 11.83
C ASN A 61 -14.14 8.46 10.37
N SER A 62 -12.88 8.11 10.10
CA SER A 62 -12.36 8.09 8.73
C SER A 62 -12.85 6.84 8.00
N ASP A 63 -13.60 7.03 6.91
CA ASP A 63 -14.05 5.95 6.02
C ASP A 63 -12.89 5.26 5.28
N ARG A 64 -11.71 5.91 5.26
CA ARG A 64 -10.52 5.43 4.54
C ARG A 64 -9.28 5.40 5.44
N PRO A 65 -8.46 4.35 5.32
CA PRO A 65 -7.19 4.27 6.05
C PRO A 65 -6.16 5.21 5.42
N THR A 66 -5.29 5.78 6.26
CA THR A 66 -4.15 6.62 5.83
C THR A 66 -2.88 5.80 5.67
N ALA A 67 -2.76 4.67 6.37
CA ALA A 67 -1.71 3.70 6.12
C ALA A 67 -2.25 2.26 6.20
N VAL A 68 -1.64 1.36 5.44
CA VAL A 68 -2.02 -0.05 5.37
C VAL A 68 -0.77 -0.91 5.29
N GLY A 69 -0.72 -1.99 6.07
CA GLY A 69 0.36 -2.95 6.03
C GLY A 69 0.26 -3.91 4.86
N TYR A 70 1.39 -4.21 4.24
CA TYR A 70 1.54 -5.11 3.12
C TYR A 70 2.68 -6.08 3.38
N ARG A 71 2.44 -7.37 3.17
CA ARG A 71 3.45 -8.42 3.29
C ARG A 71 3.92 -8.88 1.92
N TYR A 72 5.18 -9.26 1.82
CA TYR A 72 5.72 -9.82 0.59
C TYR A 72 4.96 -11.10 0.21
N HIS A 73 4.62 -11.21 -1.07
CA HIS A 73 3.91 -12.39 -1.60
C HIS A 73 4.81 -13.18 -2.55
N THR A 74 5.32 -12.54 -3.61
CA THR A 74 6.19 -13.19 -4.58
C THR A 74 6.99 -12.16 -5.38
N THR A 75 7.96 -12.65 -6.17
CA THR A 75 8.65 -11.87 -7.19
C THR A 75 8.15 -12.31 -8.55
N ASN A 76 7.68 -11.35 -9.35
CA ASN A 76 7.32 -11.57 -10.75
C ASN A 76 8.54 -11.26 -11.63
N TYR A 77 8.70 -12.06 -12.69
CA TYR A 77 9.69 -11.86 -13.74
C TYR A 77 8.95 -11.71 -15.06
N ALA A 78 9.32 -10.71 -15.86
CA ALA A 78 8.72 -10.43 -17.17
C ALA A 78 9.60 -10.92 -18.33
#